data_AF-A0A350YXU4-F1
#
_entry.id   AF-A0A350YXU4-F1
#
_cell.length_a   1.000
_cell.length_b   1.000
_cell.length_c   1.000
_cell.angle_alpha   90.00
_cell.angle_beta   90.00
_cell.angle_gamma   90.00
#
_symmetry.space_group_name_H-M   'P 1'
#
loop_
_entity.id
_entity.type
_entity.pdbx_description
1 polymer ?
#
loop_
_entity_poly.entity_id
_entity_poly.type
_entity_poly.pdbx_seq_one_letter_code
_entity_poly.pdbx_strand_id
1 'polypeptide(L)' 'NIGYKLVQRLANAEAIGPVLQGMAAPINDLSRGCSVNDIVTMVAITANQAAAII' A
#
# COMPACT_ATOMS: atom_id res chain seq x y z
N ASN A 1 -12.61 -4.65 2.27
CA ASN A 1 -13.58 -3.55 2.13
C ASN A 1 -14.20 -3.64 0.72
N ILE A 2 -15.52 -3.45 0.60
CA ILE A 2 -16.28 -3.66 -0.64
C ILE A 2 -15.91 -2.64 -1.72
N GLY A 3 -15.80 -1.36 -1.39
CA GLY A 3 -15.63 -0.28 -2.36
C GLY A 3 -14.40 -0.47 -3.26
N TYR A 4 -13.21 -0.55 -2.66
CA TYR A 4 -11.98 -0.71 -3.44
C TYR A 4 -11.92 -2.04 -4.17
N LYS A 5 -12.53 -3.11 -3.62
CA LYS A 5 -12.57 -4.43 -4.29
C LYS A 5 -13.53 -4.46 -5.48
N LEU A 6 -14.63 -3.71 -5.44
CA LEU A 6 -15.51 -3.54 -6.60
C LEU A 6 -14.76 -2.84 -7.73
N VAL A 7 -14.06 -1.74 -7.43
CA VAL A 7 -13.29 -0.99 -8.42
C VAL A 7 -12.13 -1.84 -8.98
N GLN A 8 -11.41 -2.55 -8.12
CA GLN A 8 -10.36 -3.48 -8.54
C GLN A 8 -10.88 -4.54 -9.53
N ARG A 9 -12.03 -5.15 -9.24
CA ARG A 9 -12.53 -6.33 -9.98
C ARG A 9 -13.41 -6.00 -11.17
N LEU A 10 -14.20 -4.94 -11.09
CA LEU A 10 -15.21 -4.59 -12.10
C LEU A 10 -14.73 -3.49 -13.04
N ALA A 11 -13.88 -2.59 -12.55
CA ALA A 11 -13.30 -1.51 -13.34
C ALA A 11 -11.85 -1.80 -13.78
N ASN A 12 -11.32 -3.00 -13.45
CA ASN A 12 -9.94 -3.40 -13.72
C ASN A 12 -8.88 -2.41 -13.22
N ALA A 13 -9.19 -1.69 -12.14
CA ALA A 13 -8.23 -0.78 -11.52
C ALA A 13 -7.17 -1.57 -10.75
N GLU A 14 -5.93 -1.08 -10.80
CA GLU A 14 -4.89 -1.57 -9.91
C GLU A 14 -5.17 -1.14 -8.46
N ALA A 15 -4.93 -2.05 -7.52
CA ALA A 15 -5.12 -1.78 -6.09
C ALA A 15 -3.80 -2.03 -5.35
N ILE A 16 -3.17 -0.95 -4.88
CA ILE A 16 -1.95 -0.98 -4.08
C ILE A 16 -2.30 -0.69 -2.61
N GLY A 17 -1.84 -1.53 -1.69
CA GLY A 17 -2.00 -1.32 -0.25
C GLY A 17 -2.38 -2.58 0.54
N PRO A 18 -2.78 -2.40 1.82
CA PRO A 18 -3.10 -1.14 2.48
C PRO A 18 -1.87 -0.24 2.72
N VAL A 19 -2.02 1.08 2.50
CA VAL A 19 -1.02 2.09 2.86
C VAL A 19 -1.47 2.78 4.12
N LEU A 20 -0.68 2.69 5.18
CA LEU A 20 -0.97 3.31 6.48
C LEU A 20 -0.54 4.77 6.47
N GLN A 21 -1.25 5.63 7.20
CA GLN A 21 -0.99 7.06 7.29
C GLN A 21 -1.20 7.57 8.72
N GLY A 22 -0.48 8.62 9.10
CA GLY A 22 -0.65 9.31 10.40
C GLY A 22 0.23 8.81 11.54
N MET A 23 1.17 7.90 11.28
CA MET A 23 2.14 7.44 12.29
C MET A 23 3.35 8.36 12.37
N ALA A 24 4.02 8.40 13.53
CA ALA A 24 5.23 9.21 13.75
C ALA A 24 6.44 8.78 12.88
N ALA A 25 6.48 7.51 12.48
CA ALA A 25 7.40 7.00 11.47
C ALA A 25 6.61 6.10 10.51
N PRO A 26 6.99 6.00 9.22
CA PRO A 26 6.24 5.22 8.26
C PRO A 26 6.42 3.75 8.54
N ILE A 27 5.30 3.09 8.75
CA ILE A 27 5.20 1.65 8.90
C ILE A 27 4.06 1.20 7.99
N ASN A 28 4.26 0.13 7.25
CA ASN A 28 3.22 -0.44 6.42
C ASN A 28 3.15 -1.95 6.66
N ASP A 29 1.93 -2.47 6.64
CA ASP A 29 1.67 -3.90 6.73
C ASP A 29 1.58 -4.52 5.33
N LEU A 30 1.91 -5.80 5.25
CA LEU A 30 1.77 -6.58 4.03
C LEU A 30 0.64 -7.59 4.17
N SER A 31 -0.10 -7.77 3.08
CA SER A 31 -1.06 -8.87 3.02
C SER A 31 -0.32 -10.22 3.07
N ARG A 32 -0.84 -11.17 3.86
CA ARG A 32 -0.32 -12.54 3.84
C ARG A 32 -0.37 -13.10 2.41
N GLY A 33 0.74 -13.68 1.96
CA GLY A 33 0.88 -14.23 0.61
C GLY A 33 1.17 -13.18 -0.48
N CYS A 34 1.63 -11.98 -0.11
CA CYS A 34 2.04 -10.96 -1.06
C CYS A 34 3.22 -11.44 -1.94
N SER A 35 3.28 -10.94 -3.17
CA SER A 35 4.38 -11.20 -4.09
C SER A 35 5.62 -10.38 -3.75
N VAL A 36 6.77 -10.73 -4.33
CA VAL A 36 7.99 -9.91 -4.24
C VAL A 36 7.74 -8.49 -4.78
N ASN A 37 6.95 -8.36 -5.84
CA ASN A 37 6.62 -7.06 -6.40
C ASN A 37 5.79 -6.20 -5.43
N ASP A 38 4.86 -6.80 -4.69
CA ASP A 38 4.10 -6.08 -3.65
C ASP A 38 5.02 -5.57 -2.55
N ILE A 39 6.01 -6.38 -2.13
CA ILE A 39 7.01 -5.99 -1.13
C ILE A 39 7.81 -4.79 -1.64
N VAL A 40 8.36 -4.87 -2.85
CA VAL A 40 9.17 -3.79 -3.44
C VAL A 40 8.36 -2.50 -3.57
N THR A 41 7.12 -2.59 -4.06
CA THR A 41 6.22 -1.44 -4.17
C THR A 41 5.93 -0.81 -2.82
N MET A 42 5.64 -1.61 -1.79
CA MET A 42 5.36 -1.09 -0.45
C MET A 42 6.62 -0.50 0.22
N VAL A 43 7.81 -1.05 -0.03
CA VAL A 43 9.08 -0.45 0.42
C VAL A 43 9.27 0.93 -0.23
N ALA A 44 9.05 1.05 -1.54
CA ALA A 44 9.16 2.33 -2.24
C ALA A 44 8.19 3.39 -1.68
N ILE A 45 6.94 3.00 -1.42
CA ILE A 45 5.94 3.88 -0.79
C ILE A 45 6.39 4.27 0.63
N THR A 46 6.84 3.33 1.44
CA THR A 46 7.29 3.58 2.82
C THR A 46 8.48 4.54 2.86
N ALA A 47 9.44 4.37 1.94
CA ALA A 47 10.58 5.27 1.81
C ALA A 47 10.16 6.69 1.40
N ASN A 48 9.20 6.81 0.48
CA ASN A 48 8.65 8.12 0.10
C ASN A 48 7.89 8.78 1.26
N GLN A 49 7.14 8.01 2.05
CA GLN A 49 6.50 8.51 3.26
C GLN A 49 7.52 9.01 4.29
N ALA A 50 8.69 8.36 4.41
CA ALA A 50 9.76 8.80 5.31
C ALA A 50 10.34 10.15 4.88
N ALA A 51 10.52 10.34 3.58
CA ALA A 51 10.99 11.59 3.01
C ALA A 51 10.02 12.77 3.21
N ALA A 52 8.74 12.49 3.44
CA ALA A 52 7.72 13.50 3.69
C ALA A 52 7.59 13.92 5.17
N ILE A 53 8.29 13.23 6.08
CA ILE A 53 8.36 13.63 7.50
C ILE A 53 9.43 14.72 7.61
N ILE A 54 9.00 15.95 7.85
CA ILE A 54 9.83 17.13 8.12
C ILE A 54 10.05 17.26 9.62
#